data_AF-A0A653D4R1-F1
#
_entry.id   AF-A0A653D4R1-F1
#
_cell.length_a   1.000
_cell.length_b   1.000
_cell.length_c   1.000
_cell.angle_alpha   90.00
_cell.angle_beta   90.00
_cell.angle_gamma   90.00
#
_symmetry.space_group_name_H-M   'P 1'
#
loop_
_entity.id
_entity.type
_entity.pdbx_description
1 polymer ?
#
loop_
_entity_poly.entity_id
_entity_poly.type
_entity_poly.pdbx_seq_one_letter_code
_entity_poly.pdbx_strand_id
1 'polypeptide(L)'
;MEGTFDGVVEYSCLGDWFVNKNHYFAVANTKESRKDEKYRCFLKNRDDDLYIGVSITAECNTLKSVEDSPERLHITPVKSEIVQPGCRLPQNFSGEWINTANIDADIFINETHIIETWYPDEGRYRKTIYVCREQRDTRVMMARLTVDGCQKDYICFDFVPQHHNIIRYRRGIAVIKDDFSTVCSWVQFQNKAKWKYDLYLKKDPVPVKCPVAGKFNFTQRGDVKFETRILGGVTLSPRPNTYCKQNISDFSVCDIEQKEIAIDENYCLSVDHLGRPVDIYSDPDYKMKCVGFWKENLKSYLITYDELDPLSKYRCWVYQRADLNRVLMSQAIGPFCDLRQDVYSWNYTEGATVAIEMQEYERERDQCPMHFDDGSNPWLNRENEIQIFDFGYFYSSGRSNSFNIILSLLVISIQVYLFS
;
A
#
# COMPACT_ATOMS: atom_id res chain seq x y z
N MET A 1 -30.15 -11.41 40.39
CA MET A 1 -29.93 -9.96 40.20
C MET A 1 -31.07 -9.44 39.32
N GLU A 2 -32.27 -9.30 39.90
CA GLU A 2 -33.41 -8.69 39.23
C GLU A 2 -33.70 -7.40 39.99
N GLY A 3 -33.50 -6.24 39.34
CA GLY A 3 -33.80 -4.93 39.92
C GLY A 3 -32.68 -3.89 39.90
N THR A 4 -31.47 -4.20 39.42
CA THR A 4 -30.43 -3.18 39.20
C THR A 4 -30.72 -2.46 37.88
N PHE A 5 -31.22 -1.23 37.99
CA PHE A 5 -31.37 -0.33 36.85
C PHE A 5 -30.02 0.34 36.60
N ASP A 6 -29.34 -0.02 35.51
CA ASP A 6 -28.13 0.68 35.05
C ASP A 6 -28.53 2.05 34.50
N GLY A 7 -28.64 3.03 35.41
CA GLY A 7 -28.86 4.43 35.07
C GLY A 7 -27.59 5.06 34.50
N VAL A 8 -27.76 6.05 33.62
CA VAL A 8 -26.62 6.83 33.11
C VAL A 8 -25.96 7.58 34.26
N VAL A 9 -24.73 7.21 34.60
CA VAL A 9 -23.93 7.86 35.65
C VAL A 9 -23.11 8.99 35.04
N GLU A 10 -23.12 10.16 35.69
CA GLU A 10 -22.35 11.32 35.27
C GLU A 10 -21.41 11.76 36.40
N TYR A 11 -20.10 11.74 36.12
CA TYR A 11 -19.08 12.12 37.09
C TYR A 11 -18.51 13.49 36.76
N SER A 12 -18.43 14.36 37.76
CA SER A 12 -17.70 15.62 37.73
C SER A 12 -16.37 15.46 38.45
N CYS A 13 -15.27 15.83 37.81
CA CYS A 13 -13.96 15.81 38.44
C CYS A 13 -13.85 16.93 39.48
N LEU A 14 -13.40 16.60 40.70
CA LEU A 14 -13.16 17.55 41.79
C LEU A 14 -11.69 17.94 41.92
N GLY A 15 -10.79 17.04 41.51
CA GLY A 15 -9.35 17.26 41.54
C GLY A 15 -8.58 15.97 41.27
N ASP A 16 -7.31 16.11 40.94
CA ASP A 16 -6.43 15.02 40.57
C ASP A 16 -5.00 15.20 41.10
N TRP A 17 -4.29 14.08 41.31
CA TRP A 17 -2.89 14.08 41.74
C TRP A 17 -2.18 12.80 41.30
N PHE A 18 -0.85 12.86 41.23
CA PHE A 18 -0.01 11.72 40.85
C PHE A 18 0.71 11.16 42.06
N VAL A 19 0.72 9.83 42.16
CA VAL A 19 1.57 9.08 43.09
C VAL A 19 2.36 8.08 42.27
N ASN A 20 3.66 8.33 42.10
CA ASN A 20 4.52 7.53 41.22
C ASN A 20 3.97 7.47 39.78
N LYS A 21 3.60 6.28 39.32
CA LYS A 21 3.01 6.02 37.99
C LYS A 21 1.47 6.12 37.96
N ASN A 22 0.86 6.21 39.13
CA ASN A 22 -0.58 6.16 39.30
C ASN A 22 -1.14 7.58 39.32
N HIS A 23 -2.20 7.79 38.55
CA HIS A 23 -2.96 9.03 38.50
C HIS A 23 -4.27 8.81 39.24
N TYR A 24 -4.44 9.52 40.34
CA TYR A 24 -5.66 9.50 41.15
C TYR A 24 -6.49 10.72 40.84
N PHE A 25 -7.80 10.56 40.76
CA PHE A 25 -8.73 11.67 40.62
C PHE A 25 -9.99 11.41 41.43
N ALA A 26 -10.39 12.44 42.18
CA ALA A 26 -11.59 12.43 42.97
C ALA A 26 -12.75 12.94 42.11
N VAL A 27 -13.85 12.19 42.09
CA VAL A 27 -15.01 12.49 41.27
C VAL A 27 -16.29 12.51 42.11
N ALA A 28 -17.25 13.34 41.70
CA ALA A 28 -18.59 13.38 42.26
C ALA A 28 -19.61 12.95 41.21
N ASN A 29 -20.42 11.94 41.52
CA ASN A 29 -21.59 11.57 40.73
C ASN A 29 -22.64 12.67 40.88
N THR A 30 -22.97 13.36 39.79
CA THR A 30 -23.90 14.50 39.80
C THR A 30 -25.36 14.06 39.96
N LYS A 31 -25.67 12.81 39.61
CA LYS A 31 -27.02 12.24 39.66
C LYS A 31 -27.32 11.49 40.95
N GLU A 32 -26.32 11.21 41.78
CA GLU A 32 -26.50 10.54 43.06
C GLU A 32 -26.86 11.54 44.17
N SER A 33 -27.94 11.24 44.88
CA SER A 33 -28.45 12.05 45.99
C SER A 33 -27.81 11.66 47.33
N ARG A 34 -27.40 10.39 47.46
CA ARG A 34 -26.77 9.84 48.67
C ARG A 34 -25.33 10.30 48.81
N LYS A 35 -25.01 10.98 49.91
CA LYS A 35 -23.70 11.64 50.11
C LYS A 35 -22.53 10.66 50.17
N ASP A 36 -22.77 9.46 50.67
CA ASP A 36 -21.85 8.34 50.80
C ASP A 36 -21.52 7.69 49.46
N GLU A 37 -22.50 7.57 48.56
CA GLU A 37 -22.30 6.99 47.22
C GLU A 37 -21.91 8.04 46.17
N LYS A 38 -22.14 9.33 46.48
CA LYS A 38 -21.87 10.46 45.59
C LYS A 38 -20.40 10.64 45.25
N TYR A 39 -19.50 10.44 46.21
CA TYR A 39 -18.06 10.69 46.00
C TYR A 39 -17.32 9.39 45.78
N ARG A 40 -16.48 9.35 44.74
CA ARG A 40 -15.67 8.20 44.37
C ARG A 40 -14.26 8.65 44.03
N CYS A 41 -13.31 7.76 44.20
CA CYS A 41 -11.94 7.95 43.73
C CYS A 41 -11.70 7.01 42.56
N PHE A 42 -11.07 7.53 41.53
CA PHE A 42 -10.67 6.77 40.37
C PHE A 42 -9.13 6.71 40.33
N LEU A 43 -8.62 5.58 39.86
CA LEU A 43 -7.21 5.30 39.70
C LEU A 43 -6.96 4.90 38.25
N LYS A 44 -6.08 5.63 37.57
CA LYS A 44 -5.56 5.29 36.25
C LYS A 44 -4.06 5.00 36.37
N ASN A 45 -3.60 3.94 35.70
CA ASN A 45 -2.17 3.71 35.53
C ASN A 45 -1.69 4.39 34.25
N ARG A 46 -0.48 4.96 34.26
CA ARG A 46 0.14 5.51 33.03
C ARG A 46 0.42 4.43 31.99
N ASP A 47 0.72 3.21 32.44
CA ASP A 47 1.10 2.09 31.57
C ASP A 47 -0.14 1.35 31.00
N ASP A 48 -1.31 1.47 31.64
CA ASP A 48 -2.60 0.90 31.21
C ASP A 48 -3.67 2.00 31.09
N ASP A 49 -3.96 2.41 29.85
CA ASP A 49 -4.89 3.47 29.51
C ASP A 49 -6.33 2.99 29.23
N LEU A 50 -6.53 1.68 29.09
CA LEU A 50 -7.81 1.04 28.79
C LEU A 50 -8.67 0.81 30.02
N TYR A 51 -8.06 0.78 31.21
CA TYR A 51 -8.77 0.47 32.45
C TYR A 51 -8.57 1.54 33.52
N ILE A 52 -9.64 1.80 34.26
CA ILE A 52 -9.64 2.63 35.47
C ILE A 52 -10.20 1.80 36.61
N GLY A 53 -9.53 1.88 37.75
CA GLY A 53 -10.04 1.35 39.00
C GLY A 53 -10.92 2.36 39.71
N VAL A 54 -12.04 1.93 40.26
CA VAL A 54 -13.02 2.75 40.96
C VAL A 54 -13.18 2.23 42.39
N SER A 55 -13.18 3.16 43.36
CA SER A 55 -13.41 2.84 44.76
C SER A 55 -14.90 2.64 45.05
N ILE A 56 -15.25 1.81 46.03
CA ILE A 56 -16.65 1.67 46.50
C ILE A 56 -17.05 2.87 47.39
N THR A 57 -16.08 3.43 48.12
CA THR A 57 -16.29 4.53 49.06
C THR A 57 -15.58 5.79 48.56
N ALA A 58 -15.78 6.92 49.24
CA ALA A 58 -15.06 8.17 48.98
C ALA A 58 -13.54 8.11 49.31
N GLU A 59 -13.02 6.96 49.75
CA GLU A 59 -11.64 6.80 50.20
C GLU A 59 -10.73 6.29 49.09
N CYS A 60 -9.77 7.12 48.69
CA CYS A 60 -8.81 6.76 47.63
C CYS A 60 -7.73 5.77 48.09
N ASN A 61 -7.54 5.61 49.41
CA ASN A 61 -6.52 4.73 49.99
C ASN A 61 -6.76 3.24 49.69
N THR A 62 -8.00 2.90 49.32
CA THR A 62 -8.40 1.54 48.93
C THR A 62 -7.84 1.14 47.56
N LEU A 63 -7.52 2.12 46.71
CA LEU A 63 -7.04 1.90 45.35
C LEU A 63 -5.50 1.85 45.31
N LYS A 64 -4.96 0.63 45.19
CA LYS A 64 -3.51 0.41 45.04
C LYS A 64 -3.08 0.23 43.58
N SER A 65 -3.84 -0.58 42.85
CA SER A 65 -3.66 -0.92 41.44
C SER A 65 -5.02 -0.94 40.75
N VAL A 66 -5.02 -0.95 39.41
CA VAL A 66 -6.26 -1.05 38.63
C VAL A 66 -6.82 -2.47 38.71
N GLU A 67 -5.94 -3.46 38.83
CA GLU A 67 -6.26 -4.88 38.91
C GLU A 67 -6.87 -5.26 40.26
N ASP A 68 -6.37 -4.69 41.35
CA ASP A 68 -6.87 -4.93 42.72
C ASP A 68 -8.01 -3.97 43.09
N SER A 69 -8.49 -3.17 42.15
CA SER A 69 -9.56 -2.23 42.40
C SER A 69 -10.90 -2.94 42.61
N PRO A 70 -11.76 -2.47 43.55
CA PRO A 70 -13.05 -3.09 43.80
C PRO A 70 -13.98 -3.14 42.58
N GLU A 71 -13.92 -2.11 41.75
CA GLU A 71 -14.65 -2.02 40.49
C GLU A 71 -13.66 -1.58 39.41
N ARG A 72 -13.66 -2.29 38.28
CA ARG A 72 -12.78 -2.02 37.15
C ARG A 72 -13.61 -1.64 35.94
N LEU A 73 -13.41 -0.42 35.45
CA LEU A 73 -14.09 0.09 34.27
C LEU A 73 -13.18 -0.02 33.05
N HIS A 74 -13.72 -0.52 31.94
CA HIS A 74 -13.06 -0.50 30.64
C HIS A 74 -13.48 0.77 29.88
N ILE A 75 -12.52 1.64 29.57
CA ILE A 75 -12.79 2.92 28.92
C ILE A 75 -12.63 2.78 27.42
N THR A 76 -13.64 3.26 26.72
CA THR A 76 -13.53 3.55 25.28
C THR A 76 -13.46 5.06 25.14
N PRO A 77 -12.28 5.62 24.79
CA PRO A 77 -12.16 7.06 24.66
C PRO A 77 -12.98 7.53 23.45
N VAL A 78 -13.87 8.49 23.69
CA VAL A 78 -14.73 9.08 22.67
C VAL A 78 -14.40 10.56 22.58
N LYS A 79 -14.10 11.05 21.37
CA LYS A 79 -13.91 12.48 21.16
C LYS A 79 -15.26 13.18 21.09
N SER A 80 -15.45 14.22 21.89
CA SER A 80 -16.71 14.98 21.95
C SER A 80 -16.84 16.03 20.85
N GLU A 81 -15.72 16.50 20.29
CA GLU A 81 -15.73 17.54 19.24
C GLU A 81 -16.01 16.95 17.85
N ILE A 82 -17.09 17.41 17.23
CA ILE A 82 -17.44 17.08 15.86
C ILE A 82 -17.04 18.24 14.96
N VAL A 83 -16.15 17.98 14.00
CA VAL A 83 -15.77 18.95 12.98
C VAL A 83 -16.65 18.72 11.75
N GLN A 84 -17.35 19.76 11.30
CA GLN A 84 -18.13 19.68 10.07
C GLN A 84 -17.20 19.63 8.84
N PRO A 85 -17.41 18.68 7.91
CA PRO A 85 -16.62 18.58 6.69
C PRO A 85 -16.94 19.73 5.74
N GLY A 86 -15.90 20.32 5.14
CA GLY A 86 -16.02 21.41 4.16
C GLY A 86 -15.73 20.99 2.72
N CYS A 87 -15.21 19.78 2.51
CA CYS A 87 -14.91 19.22 1.19
C CYS A 87 -15.23 17.73 1.12
N ARG A 88 -15.19 17.18 -0.10
CA ARG A 88 -15.35 15.75 -0.37
C ARG A 88 -14.07 15.22 -1.01
N LEU A 89 -13.65 14.03 -0.59
CA LEU A 89 -12.54 13.29 -1.18
C LEU A 89 -12.94 12.73 -2.56
N PRO A 90 -11.96 12.44 -3.43
CA PRO A 90 -12.23 11.77 -4.71
C PRO A 90 -13.00 10.47 -4.51
N GLN A 91 -14.05 10.25 -5.31
CA GLN A 91 -14.95 9.10 -5.17
C GLN A 91 -14.24 7.75 -5.25
N ASN A 92 -13.17 7.66 -6.04
CA ASN A 92 -12.43 6.42 -6.25
C ASN A 92 -11.69 5.95 -4.98
N PHE A 93 -11.43 6.85 -4.03
CA PHE A 93 -10.67 6.52 -2.82
C PHE A 93 -11.51 5.79 -1.75
N SER A 94 -12.83 5.77 -1.89
CA SER A 94 -13.72 5.14 -0.92
C SER A 94 -13.42 3.64 -0.78
N GLY A 95 -13.30 3.15 0.45
CA GLY A 95 -13.05 1.73 0.73
C GLY A 95 -12.11 1.48 1.91
N GLU A 96 -11.69 0.22 2.03
CA GLU A 96 -10.73 -0.26 3.03
C GLU A 96 -9.32 -0.35 2.43
N TRP A 97 -8.36 0.20 3.15
CA TRP A 97 -6.97 0.35 2.75
C TRP A 97 -6.03 0.03 3.91
N ILE A 98 -4.76 -0.19 3.61
CA ILE A 98 -3.67 -0.46 4.55
C ILE A 98 -2.60 0.61 4.35
N ASN A 99 -2.12 1.20 5.45
CA ASN A 99 -1.08 2.22 5.44
C ASN A 99 0.32 1.62 5.61
N THR A 100 1.13 1.69 4.56
CA THR A 100 2.50 1.17 4.66
C THR A 100 3.43 2.07 5.50
N ALA A 101 3.03 3.31 5.78
CA ALA A 101 3.86 4.26 6.53
C ALA A 101 3.79 4.09 8.05
N ASN A 102 2.76 3.42 8.57
CA ASN A 102 2.47 3.35 10.00
C ASN A 102 2.15 1.91 10.45
N ILE A 103 3.14 1.01 10.33
CA ILE A 103 3.06 -0.40 10.76
C ILE A 103 1.77 -1.07 10.24
N ASP A 104 1.50 -0.91 8.94
CA ASP A 104 0.36 -1.53 8.27
C ASP A 104 -1.01 -1.23 8.92
N ALA A 105 -1.20 0.02 9.37
CA ALA A 105 -2.44 0.48 9.97
C ALA A 105 -3.64 0.35 9.01
N ASP A 106 -4.79 -0.05 9.56
CA ASP A 106 -6.05 -0.13 8.83
C ASP A 106 -6.61 1.27 8.57
N ILE A 107 -6.99 1.52 7.32
CA ILE A 107 -7.59 2.77 6.89
C ILE A 107 -8.96 2.52 6.29
N PHE A 108 -9.93 3.28 6.77
CA PHE A 108 -11.24 3.39 6.16
C PHE A 108 -11.43 4.79 5.58
N ILE A 109 -11.64 4.88 4.28
CA ILE A 109 -11.91 6.14 3.58
C ILE A 109 -13.38 6.18 3.20
N ASN A 110 -14.04 7.24 3.63
CA ASN A 110 -15.37 7.63 3.20
C ASN A 110 -15.29 8.93 2.37
N GLU A 111 -16.40 9.43 1.84
CA GLU A 111 -16.45 10.64 1.02
C GLU A 111 -15.88 11.88 1.71
N THR A 112 -15.86 11.93 3.04
CA THR A 112 -15.48 13.14 3.81
C THR A 112 -14.44 12.88 4.91
N HIS A 113 -14.19 11.61 5.23
CA HIS A 113 -13.38 11.21 6.38
C HIS A 113 -12.37 10.14 5.97
N ILE A 114 -11.16 10.24 6.53
CA ILE A 114 -10.18 9.16 6.54
C ILE A 114 -10.02 8.74 7.99
N ILE A 115 -10.25 7.47 8.28
CA ILE A 115 -10.11 6.90 9.61
C ILE A 115 -8.92 5.97 9.58
N GLU A 116 -7.88 6.29 10.34
CA GLU A 116 -6.68 5.47 10.48
C GLU A 116 -6.69 4.80 11.86
N THR A 117 -6.60 3.48 11.89
CA THR A 117 -6.55 2.67 13.11
C THR A 117 -5.23 1.91 13.12
N TRP A 118 -4.37 2.22 14.08
CA TRP A 118 -3.06 1.57 14.21
C TRP A 118 -3.00 0.75 15.50
N TYR A 119 -2.26 -0.36 15.45
CA TYR A 119 -2.21 -1.38 16.50
C TYR A 119 -0.80 -1.44 17.10
N PRO A 120 -0.53 -0.72 18.21
CA PRO A 120 0.75 -0.85 18.91
C PRO A 120 0.99 -2.27 19.44
N ASP A 121 -0.07 -2.92 19.94
CA ASP A 121 -0.06 -4.22 20.61
C ASP A 121 -1.35 -4.99 20.27
N GLU A 122 -1.38 -6.32 20.45
CA GLU A 122 -2.54 -7.19 20.10
C GLU A 122 -3.88 -6.79 20.74
N GLY A 123 -3.86 -6.10 21.89
CA GLY A 123 -5.05 -5.64 22.60
C GLY A 123 -5.31 -4.13 22.55
N ARG A 124 -4.41 -3.36 21.93
CA ARG A 124 -4.48 -1.89 21.93
C ARG A 124 -4.63 -1.39 20.51
N TYR A 125 -5.53 -0.44 20.32
CA TYR A 125 -5.68 0.26 19.06
C TYR A 125 -5.80 1.75 19.31
N ARG A 126 -5.29 2.54 18.39
CA ARG A 126 -5.42 3.98 18.41
C ARG A 126 -6.02 4.44 17.11
N LYS A 127 -7.08 5.24 17.25
CA LYS A 127 -7.87 5.75 16.13
C LYS A 127 -7.56 7.23 15.92
N THR A 128 -7.23 7.59 14.69
CA THR A 128 -7.10 8.97 14.25
C THR A 128 -8.10 9.21 13.14
N ILE A 129 -8.92 10.24 13.29
CA ILE A 129 -9.93 10.61 12.31
C ILE A 129 -9.44 11.89 11.62
N TYR A 130 -9.37 11.88 10.30
CA TYR A 130 -9.08 13.05 9.49
C TYR A 130 -10.36 13.48 8.78
N VAL A 131 -10.76 14.73 8.96
CA VAL A 131 -11.98 15.30 8.36
C VAL A 131 -11.61 16.31 7.29
N CYS A 132 -12.14 16.16 6.08
CA CYS A 132 -11.89 17.07 4.96
C CYS A 132 -12.39 18.49 5.28
N ARG A 133 -11.51 19.49 5.28
CA ARG A 133 -11.87 20.91 5.52
C ARG A 133 -11.90 21.73 4.26
N GLU A 134 -10.81 21.71 3.50
CA GLU A 134 -10.68 22.44 2.24
C GLU A 134 -9.82 21.63 1.27
N GLN A 135 -10.16 21.67 -0.01
CA GLN A 135 -9.42 21.01 -1.07
C GLN A 135 -9.04 22.02 -2.15
N ARG A 136 -7.79 22.00 -2.59
CA ARG A 136 -7.32 22.71 -3.78
C ARG A 136 -6.38 21.82 -4.58
N ASP A 137 -6.75 21.58 -5.84
CA ASP A 137 -6.02 20.68 -6.75
C ASP A 137 -5.85 19.27 -6.14
N THR A 138 -4.61 18.82 -5.97
CA THR A 138 -4.23 17.54 -5.34
C THR A 138 -4.12 17.61 -3.82
N ARG A 139 -4.13 18.82 -3.25
CA ARG A 139 -3.90 19.05 -1.82
C ARG A 139 -5.21 19.16 -1.06
N VAL A 140 -5.31 18.40 0.01
CA VAL A 140 -6.48 18.34 0.89
C VAL A 140 -6.04 18.70 2.30
N MET A 141 -6.56 19.80 2.82
CA MET A 141 -6.41 20.18 4.22
C MET A 141 -7.42 19.39 5.04
N MET A 142 -6.93 18.64 6.01
CA MET A 142 -7.73 17.82 6.91
C MET A 142 -7.58 18.28 8.36
N ALA A 143 -8.68 18.27 9.10
CA ALA A 143 -8.63 18.37 10.55
C ALA A 143 -8.31 16.99 11.12
N ARG A 144 -7.18 16.88 11.82
CA ARG A 144 -6.75 15.68 12.54
C ARG A 144 -7.37 15.67 13.93
N LEU A 145 -8.16 14.63 14.17
CA LEU A 145 -8.82 14.34 15.42
C LEU A 145 -8.23 13.04 15.99
N THR A 146 -7.24 13.19 16.87
CA THR A 146 -6.74 12.07 17.67
C THR A 146 -7.63 11.88 18.90
N VAL A 147 -7.87 10.62 19.26
CA VAL A 147 -8.71 10.27 20.41
C VAL A 147 -8.04 10.63 21.75
N ASP A 148 -6.70 10.61 21.81
CA ASP A 148 -5.94 10.96 23.02
C ASP A 148 -5.72 12.47 23.19
N GLY A 149 -5.96 13.27 22.15
CA GLY A 149 -5.67 14.70 22.14
C GLY A 149 -6.93 15.56 22.30
N CYS A 150 -6.91 16.48 23.27
CA CYS A 150 -7.97 17.49 23.40
C CYS A 150 -7.95 18.53 22.28
N GLN A 151 -6.80 18.72 21.63
CA GLN A 151 -6.64 19.75 20.61
C GLN A 151 -7.03 19.22 19.21
N LYS A 152 -7.59 20.11 18.40
CA LYS A 152 -7.72 19.92 16.95
C LYS A 152 -6.47 20.44 16.26
N ASP A 153 -5.88 19.60 15.42
CA ASP A 153 -4.77 19.99 14.56
C ASP A 153 -5.24 19.95 13.11
N TYR A 154 -4.56 20.69 12.23
CA TYR A 154 -4.77 20.66 10.80
C TYR A 154 -3.53 20.12 10.12
N ILE A 155 -3.74 19.28 9.13
CA ILE A 155 -2.67 18.61 8.39
C ILE A 155 -2.99 18.65 6.90
N CYS A 156 -1.97 18.81 6.08
CA CYS A 156 -2.15 18.74 4.63
C CYS A 156 -1.81 17.35 4.11
N PHE A 157 -2.70 16.80 3.29
CA PHE A 157 -2.43 15.66 2.43
C PHE A 157 -2.23 16.15 1.00
N ASP A 158 -1.24 15.62 0.31
CA ASP A 158 -1.09 15.78 -1.13
C ASP A 158 -1.25 14.40 -1.78
N PHE A 159 -2.31 14.23 -2.56
CA PHE A 159 -2.66 12.96 -3.17
C PHE A 159 -2.32 12.93 -4.65
N VAL A 160 -1.73 11.83 -5.08
CA VAL A 160 -1.64 11.49 -6.49
C VAL A 160 -2.93 10.75 -6.89
N PRO A 161 -3.47 10.94 -8.11
CA PRO A 161 -4.61 10.18 -8.59
C PRO A 161 -4.40 8.67 -8.40
N GLN A 162 -5.44 7.99 -7.91
CA GLN A 162 -5.40 6.55 -7.73
C GLN A 162 -5.13 5.86 -9.07
N HIS A 163 -4.35 4.79 -9.00
CA HIS A 163 -4.10 3.87 -10.09
C HIS A 163 -4.18 2.46 -9.52
N HIS A 164 -4.72 1.51 -10.28
CA HIS A 164 -4.90 0.13 -9.83
C HIS A 164 -5.51 0.08 -8.40
N ASN A 165 -4.85 -0.64 -7.48
CA ASN A 165 -5.23 -0.76 -6.07
C ASN A 165 -4.33 0.07 -5.14
N ILE A 166 -3.79 1.20 -5.62
CA ILE A 166 -2.80 2.00 -4.89
C ILE A 166 -3.17 3.48 -4.91
N ILE A 167 -3.19 4.09 -3.73
CA ILE A 167 -3.22 5.55 -3.57
C ILE A 167 -1.86 5.98 -3.04
N ARG A 168 -1.26 6.98 -3.69
CA ARG A 168 0.02 7.55 -3.27
C ARG A 168 -0.24 8.91 -2.65
N TYR A 169 0.35 9.16 -1.49
CA TYR A 169 0.11 10.40 -0.76
C TYR A 169 1.35 10.90 -0.04
N ARG A 170 1.33 12.19 0.29
CA ARG A 170 2.30 12.83 1.17
C ARG A 170 1.57 13.55 2.27
N ARG A 171 2.16 13.51 3.47
CA ARG A 171 1.59 14.13 4.66
C ARG A 171 2.50 15.24 5.17
N GLY A 172 1.92 16.42 5.37
CA GLY A 172 2.61 17.55 5.99
C GLY A 172 2.69 17.46 7.51
N ILE A 173 3.34 18.43 8.13
CA ILE A 173 3.37 18.58 9.59
C ILE A 173 2.00 19.07 10.09
N ALA A 174 1.59 18.61 11.27
CA ALA A 174 0.35 19.05 11.91
C ALA A 174 0.52 20.44 12.55
N VAL A 175 -0.42 21.35 12.32
CA VAL A 175 -0.40 22.75 12.78
C VAL A 175 -1.77 23.14 13.35
N ILE A 176 -1.80 24.01 14.35
CA ILE A 176 -3.03 24.40 15.07
C ILE A 176 -3.88 25.42 14.26
N LYS A 177 -3.23 26.20 13.40
CA LYS A 177 -3.86 27.30 12.66
C LYS A 177 -4.72 26.77 11.50
N ASP A 178 -5.99 27.16 11.47
CA ASP A 178 -6.95 26.87 10.38
C ASP A 178 -6.73 27.83 9.20
N ASP A 179 -5.63 27.65 8.46
CA ASP A 179 -5.33 28.42 7.25
C ASP A 179 -4.68 27.54 6.19
N PHE A 180 -5.39 27.32 5.08
CA PHE A 180 -4.95 26.46 3.99
C PHE A 180 -3.56 26.83 3.46
N SER A 181 -3.28 28.13 3.32
CA SER A 181 -2.01 28.59 2.74
C SER A 181 -0.81 28.24 3.62
N THR A 182 -1.00 28.27 4.94
CA THR A 182 0.02 27.91 5.92
C THR A 182 0.19 26.40 6.05
N VAL A 183 -0.93 25.66 6.14
CA VAL A 183 -0.96 24.22 6.39
C VAL A 183 -0.54 23.41 5.15
N CYS A 184 -1.00 23.82 3.97
CA CYS A 184 -0.72 23.17 2.69
C CYS A 184 0.43 23.82 1.90
N SER A 185 1.29 24.60 2.56
CA SER A 185 2.52 25.11 1.96
C SER A 185 3.50 23.97 1.69
N TRP A 186 4.22 24.04 0.57
CA TRP A 186 5.22 23.04 0.19
C TRP A 186 6.35 22.86 1.23
N VAL A 187 6.56 23.85 2.08
CA VAL A 187 7.54 23.81 3.19
C VAL A 187 7.09 22.87 4.32
N GLN A 188 5.79 22.64 4.48
CA GLN A 188 5.24 21.75 5.51
C GLN A 188 5.46 20.27 5.19
N PHE A 189 5.74 19.94 3.94
CA PHE A 189 6.18 18.60 3.56
C PHE A 189 7.68 18.54 3.78
N GLN A 190 8.13 17.65 4.66
CA GLN A 190 9.55 17.48 4.96
C GLN A 190 10.29 16.93 3.71
N ASN A 191 10.73 17.83 2.84
CA ASN A 191 11.45 17.50 1.62
C ASN A 191 12.90 17.17 1.96
N LYS A 192 13.16 15.92 2.36
CA LYS A 192 14.52 15.36 2.27
C LYS A 192 14.93 15.34 0.79
N ALA A 193 16.22 15.53 0.51
CA ALA A 193 16.76 15.57 -0.86
C ALA A 193 16.38 14.34 -1.71
N LYS A 194 16.11 13.20 -1.06
CA LYS A 194 15.43 12.04 -1.63
C LYS A 194 14.14 11.83 -0.87
N TRP A 195 13.01 11.91 -1.55
CA TRP A 195 11.67 11.72 -0.99
C TRP A 195 10.85 10.78 -1.88
N LYS A 196 9.89 10.10 -1.27
CA LYS A 196 8.94 9.20 -1.95
C LYS A 196 7.54 9.43 -1.40
N TYR A 197 6.50 9.11 -2.17
CA TYR A 197 5.13 9.04 -1.67
C TYR A 197 4.92 7.83 -0.76
N ASP A 198 4.18 8.02 0.32
CA ASP A 198 3.64 6.94 1.13
C ASP A 198 2.46 6.28 0.39
N LEU A 199 2.16 5.02 0.74
CA LEU A 199 1.20 4.20 0.02
C LEU A 199 0.01 3.83 0.90
N TYR A 200 -1.18 3.95 0.33
CA TYR A 200 -2.35 3.19 0.75
C TYR A 200 -2.57 2.05 -0.23
N LEU A 201 -2.50 0.82 0.26
CA LEU A 201 -2.76 -0.39 -0.49
C LEU A 201 -4.17 -0.86 -0.20
N LYS A 202 -4.95 -1.20 -1.20
CA LYS A 202 -6.32 -1.71 -0.98
C LYS A 202 -6.25 -3.00 -0.17
N LYS A 203 -7.05 -3.15 0.89
CA LYS A 203 -6.96 -4.31 1.79
C LYS A 203 -7.15 -5.64 1.08
N ASP A 204 -8.19 -5.72 0.23
CA ASP A 204 -8.45 -6.83 -0.69
C ASP A 204 -8.25 -6.33 -2.13
N PRO A 205 -7.07 -6.60 -2.73
CA PRO A 205 -6.70 -6.03 -4.02
C PRO A 205 -7.24 -6.90 -5.16
N VAL A 206 -7.67 -6.24 -6.25
CA VAL A 206 -8.05 -6.94 -7.48
C VAL A 206 -6.79 -7.16 -8.32
N PRO A 207 -6.44 -8.39 -8.73
CA PRO A 207 -5.23 -8.63 -9.52
C PRO A 207 -5.22 -7.83 -10.81
N VAL A 208 -4.09 -7.18 -11.09
CA VAL A 208 -3.84 -6.41 -12.32
C VAL A 208 -2.75 -7.09 -13.13
N LYS A 209 -2.68 -6.79 -14.42
CA LYS A 209 -1.65 -7.36 -15.30
C LYS A 209 -0.26 -7.00 -14.76
N CYS A 210 0.60 -7.99 -14.63
CA CYS A 210 1.96 -7.82 -14.14
C CYS A 210 2.81 -7.02 -15.12
N PRO A 211 3.63 -6.06 -14.64
CA PRO A 211 4.50 -5.28 -15.51
C PRO A 211 5.65 -6.11 -16.09
N VAL A 212 6.02 -7.21 -15.44
CA VAL A 212 6.99 -8.18 -15.94
C VAL A 212 6.23 -9.49 -16.15
N ALA A 213 6.14 -9.94 -17.39
CA ALA A 213 5.58 -11.25 -17.71
C ALA A 213 6.45 -12.03 -18.71
N GLY A 214 6.30 -13.36 -18.70
CA GLY A 214 7.16 -14.29 -19.41
C GLY A 214 7.64 -15.42 -18.50
N LYS A 215 8.60 -16.21 -19.00
CA LYS A 215 9.17 -17.36 -18.29
C LYS A 215 10.68 -17.21 -18.16
N PHE A 216 11.16 -17.14 -16.92
CA PHE A 216 12.54 -16.75 -16.63
C PHE A 216 13.21 -17.69 -15.64
N ASN A 217 14.46 -18.02 -15.93
CA ASN A 217 15.35 -18.71 -15.02
C ASN A 217 16.06 -17.65 -14.19
N PHE A 218 16.04 -17.77 -12.86
CA PHE A 218 16.55 -16.73 -11.99
C PHE A 218 17.69 -17.18 -11.09
N THR A 219 18.69 -16.32 -10.94
CA THR A 219 19.70 -16.48 -9.87
C THR A 219 19.37 -15.51 -8.74
N GLN A 220 19.53 -15.96 -7.50
CA GLN A 220 19.14 -15.17 -6.33
C GLN A 220 20.30 -14.90 -5.37
N ARG A 221 20.33 -13.69 -4.80
CA ARG A 221 21.26 -13.25 -3.76
C ARG A 221 20.46 -12.52 -2.69
N GLY A 222 20.74 -12.75 -1.41
CA GLY A 222 19.91 -12.19 -0.35
C GLY A 222 20.10 -12.83 1.00
N ASP A 223 19.60 -12.14 2.02
CA ASP A 223 19.45 -12.64 3.38
C ASP A 223 18.31 -13.68 3.47
N VAL A 224 17.21 -13.43 2.74
CA VAL A 224 16.02 -14.29 2.72
C VAL A 224 15.75 -14.73 1.28
N LYS A 225 16.36 -15.84 0.87
CA LYS A 225 16.19 -16.42 -0.45
C LYS A 225 14.84 -17.13 -0.57
N PHE A 226 14.34 -17.26 -1.80
CA PHE A 226 13.27 -18.20 -2.10
C PHE A 226 13.78 -19.61 -1.88
N GLU A 227 13.01 -20.40 -1.17
CA GLU A 227 13.30 -21.80 -0.86
C GLU A 227 12.09 -22.63 -1.29
N THR A 228 12.31 -23.92 -1.52
CA THR A 228 11.22 -24.82 -1.85
C THR A 228 10.20 -24.87 -0.71
N ARG A 229 8.97 -24.42 -1.00
CA ARG A 229 7.86 -24.31 -0.06
C ARG A 229 6.73 -25.20 -0.53
N ILE A 230 6.37 -26.18 0.28
CA ILE A 230 5.14 -26.95 0.04
C ILE A 230 3.96 -26.14 0.58
N LEU A 231 3.13 -25.61 -0.32
CA LEU A 231 1.89 -24.94 0.02
C LEU A 231 1.01 -25.89 0.88
N GLY A 232 0.69 -25.50 2.11
CA GLY A 232 -0.14 -26.29 3.03
C GLY A 232 0.58 -27.21 4.04
N GLY A 233 1.92 -27.14 4.14
CA GLY A 233 2.70 -27.93 5.11
C GLY A 233 3.25 -29.25 4.55
N VAL A 234 3.67 -30.17 5.43
CA VAL A 234 4.35 -31.43 5.06
C VAL A 234 3.43 -32.29 4.17
N THR A 235 3.70 -32.29 2.86
CA THR A 235 3.15 -33.15 1.78
C THR A 235 1.92 -34.01 2.11
N LEU A 236 0.77 -33.69 1.53
CA LEU A 236 -0.39 -34.60 1.47
C LEU A 236 -0.22 -35.80 0.53
N SER A 237 0.93 -35.95 -0.14
CA SER A 237 1.34 -37.18 -0.84
C SER A 237 2.84 -37.14 -1.15
N PRO A 238 3.56 -38.28 -1.15
CA PRO A 238 4.95 -38.29 -1.59
C PRO A 238 5.03 -37.74 -3.01
N ARG A 239 5.86 -36.72 -3.26
CA ARG A 239 6.22 -36.34 -4.63
C ARG A 239 6.68 -37.63 -5.31
N PRO A 240 6.07 -38.05 -6.43
CA PRO A 240 6.60 -39.20 -7.16
C PRO A 240 8.09 -38.94 -7.38
N ASN A 241 8.92 -39.97 -7.21
CA ASN A 241 10.36 -39.84 -7.39
C ASN A 241 10.64 -39.76 -8.91
N THR A 242 10.19 -38.67 -9.53
CA THR A 242 10.30 -38.40 -10.95
C THR A 242 11.73 -37.97 -11.21
N TYR A 243 12.46 -38.77 -11.98
CA TYR A 243 13.84 -38.47 -12.31
C TYR A 243 13.90 -37.22 -13.21
N CYS A 244 14.38 -36.11 -12.65
CA CYS A 244 14.64 -34.90 -13.42
C CYS A 244 16.10 -34.85 -13.88
N LYS A 245 16.31 -34.62 -15.19
CA LYS A 245 17.66 -34.49 -15.78
C LYS A 245 18.27 -33.12 -15.52
N GLN A 246 17.45 -32.08 -15.47
CA GLN A 246 17.86 -30.70 -15.32
C GLN A 246 16.87 -29.94 -14.46
N ASN A 247 17.38 -29.40 -13.37
CA ASN A 247 16.63 -28.54 -12.46
C ASN A 247 17.08 -27.10 -12.67
N ILE A 248 16.12 -26.20 -12.66
CA ILE A 248 16.32 -24.75 -12.76
C ILE A 248 15.38 -24.08 -11.78
N SER A 249 15.67 -22.84 -11.42
CA SER A 249 14.70 -21.95 -10.80
C SER A 249 13.79 -21.38 -11.88
N ASP A 250 12.49 -21.27 -11.60
CA ASP A 250 11.49 -20.71 -12.52
C ASP A 250 10.76 -19.52 -11.88
N PHE A 251 10.76 -18.41 -12.60
CA PHE A 251 9.89 -17.28 -12.37
C PHE A 251 8.99 -17.17 -13.60
N SER A 252 7.70 -17.43 -13.43
CA SER A 252 6.76 -17.50 -14.55
C SER A 252 5.50 -16.68 -14.32
N VAL A 253 5.08 -15.98 -15.38
CA VAL A 253 3.84 -15.20 -15.44
C VAL A 253 3.17 -15.54 -16.77
N CYS A 254 2.57 -16.74 -16.79
CA CYS A 254 2.07 -17.37 -18.01
C CYS A 254 0.55 -17.54 -18.01
N ASP A 255 -0.15 -17.01 -17.01
CA ASP A 255 -1.61 -16.99 -17.01
C ASP A 255 -2.15 -16.18 -18.20
N ILE A 256 -3.36 -16.49 -18.65
CA ILE A 256 -4.00 -15.88 -19.83
C ILE A 256 -4.05 -14.35 -19.69
N GLU A 257 -4.30 -13.86 -18.47
CA GLU A 257 -4.37 -12.43 -18.16
C GLU A 257 -3.03 -11.87 -17.64
N GLN A 258 -2.02 -12.71 -17.43
CA GLN A 258 -0.71 -12.37 -16.89
C GLN A 258 -0.78 -11.60 -15.55
N LYS A 259 -1.68 -11.99 -14.65
CA LYS A 259 -1.94 -11.30 -13.37
C LYS A 259 -1.27 -11.96 -12.15
N GLU A 260 -0.80 -13.19 -12.32
CA GLU A 260 -0.23 -14.01 -11.25
C GLU A 260 1.21 -14.38 -11.58
N ILE A 261 2.08 -14.23 -10.58
CA ILE A 261 3.48 -14.63 -10.58
C ILE A 261 3.59 -15.95 -9.84
N ALA A 262 4.17 -16.94 -10.51
CA ALA A 262 4.59 -18.19 -9.92
C ALA A 262 6.13 -18.19 -9.76
N ILE A 263 6.60 -18.54 -8.57
CA ILE A 263 8.03 -18.74 -8.29
C ILE A 263 8.23 -20.16 -7.79
N ASP A 264 9.19 -20.86 -8.40
CA ASP A 264 9.66 -22.18 -8.01
C ASP A 264 11.20 -22.15 -7.94
N GLU A 265 11.76 -22.51 -6.79
CA GLU A 265 13.22 -22.54 -6.63
C GLU A 265 13.85 -23.72 -7.39
N ASN A 266 13.10 -24.82 -7.52
CA ASN A 266 13.61 -26.08 -8.04
C ASN A 266 12.60 -26.73 -9.01
N TYR A 267 12.42 -26.08 -10.15
CA TYR A 267 11.59 -26.54 -11.25
C TYR A 267 12.30 -27.58 -12.12
N CYS A 268 11.58 -28.66 -12.44
CA CYS A 268 12.07 -29.69 -13.35
C CYS A 268 11.84 -29.30 -14.83
N LEU A 269 12.92 -28.98 -15.55
CA LEU A 269 12.85 -28.62 -16.98
C LEU A 269 12.63 -29.82 -17.91
N SER A 270 12.78 -31.04 -17.38
CA SER A 270 12.82 -32.26 -18.21
C SER A 270 11.47 -32.54 -18.88
N VAL A 271 11.54 -33.01 -20.12
CA VAL A 271 10.38 -33.44 -20.91
C VAL A 271 10.43 -34.93 -21.23
N ASP A 272 9.25 -35.54 -21.36
CA ASP A 272 9.09 -36.91 -21.84
C ASP A 272 9.29 -36.99 -23.37
N HIS A 273 9.32 -38.21 -23.93
CA HIS A 273 9.46 -38.48 -25.37
C HIS A 273 8.40 -37.78 -26.25
N LEU A 274 7.25 -37.40 -25.67
CA LEU A 274 6.19 -36.64 -26.33
C LEU A 274 6.34 -35.11 -26.20
N GLY A 275 7.41 -34.62 -25.58
CA GLY A 275 7.65 -33.20 -25.33
C GLY A 275 6.77 -32.59 -24.24
N ARG A 276 6.14 -33.41 -23.39
CA ARG A 276 5.35 -32.97 -22.23
C ARG A 276 6.25 -32.83 -20.99
N PRO A 277 5.98 -31.88 -20.08
CA PRO A 277 6.72 -31.80 -18.83
C PRO A 277 6.59 -33.12 -18.05
N VAL A 278 7.71 -33.60 -17.51
CA VAL A 278 7.76 -34.85 -16.72
C VAL A 278 7.08 -34.65 -15.37
N ASP A 279 7.23 -33.46 -14.79
CA ASP A 279 6.59 -33.08 -13.55
C ASP A 279 5.28 -32.32 -13.83
N ILE A 280 4.16 -33.00 -13.65
CA ILE A 280 2.80 -32.45 -13.81
C ILE A 280 2.08 -32.25 -12.48
N TYR A 281 2.72 -32.61 -11.37
CA TYR A 281 2.11 -32.63 -10.04
C TYR A 281 2.72 -31.59 -9.10
N SER A 282 3.85 -30.99 -9.46
CA SER A 282 4.43 -29.90 -8.67
C SER A 282 3.62 -28.63 -8.82
N ASP A 283 3.14 -28.13 -7.69
CA ASP A 283 2.68 -26.75 -7.55
C ASP A 283 3.88 -25.83 -7.33
N PRO A 284 3.83 -24.58 -7.80
CA PRO A 284 4.89 -23.60 -7.54
C PRO A 284 4.95 -23.27 -6.05
N ASP A 285 6.17 -22.95 -5.57
CA ASP A 285 6.45 -22.69 -4.16
C ASP A 285 5.76 -21.41 -3.64
N TYR A 286 5.67 -20.39 -4.51
CA TYR A 286 5.02 -19.12 -4.21
C TYR A 286 4.08 -18.74 -5.35
N LYS A 287 2.87 -18.27 -5.00
CA LYS A 287 1.90 -17.69 -5.93
C LYS A 287 1.56 -16.30 -5.46
N MET A 288 1.92 -15.29 -6.24
CA MET A 288 1.75 -13.88 -5.89
C MET A 288 0.93 -13.16 -6.95
N LYS A 289 -0.06 -12.38 -6.52
CA LYS A 289 -0.89 -11.55 -7.41
C LYS A 289 -0.26 -10.18 -7.60
N CYS A 290 -0.25 -9.65 -8.81
CA CYS A 290 0.19 -8.28 -9.06
C CYS A 290 -0.91 -7.30 -8.64
N VAL A 291 -0.57 -6.33 -7.78
CA VAL A 291 -1.54 -5.39 -7.17
C VAL A 291 -1.53 -4.05 -7.89
N GLY A 292 -0.34 -3.60 -8.28
CA GLY A 292 -0.13 -2.33 -8.97
C GLY A 292 1.36 -2.03 -9.13
N PHE A 293 1.67 -1.21 -10.13
CA PHE A 293 3.03 -0.78 -10.44
C PHE A 293 3.06 0.68 -10.86
N TRP A 294 4.19 1.35 -10.64
CA TRP A 294 4.41 2.74 -11.05
C TRP A 294 5.90 3.05 -11.12
N LYS A 295 6.24 4.15 -11.79
CA LYS A 295 7.60 4.69 -11.82
C LYS A 295 7.69 5.95 -10.97
N GLU A 296 8.72 6.03 -10.13
CA GLU A 296 9.00 7.18 -9.29
C GLU A 296 10.51 7.32 -9.08
N ASN A 297 11.04 8.54 -9.16
CA ASN A 297 12.48 8.82 -9.05
C ASN A 297 13.35 7.96 -9.99
N LEU A 298 12.91 7.74 -11.23
CA LEU A 298 13.55 6.88 -12.25
C LEU A 298 13.60 5.38 -11.91
N LYS A 299 12.99 4.96 -10.81
CA LYS A 299 12.87 3.55 -10.41
C LYS A 299 11.45 3.06 -10.66
N SER A 300 11.33 1.81 -11.10
CA SER A 300 10.04 1.16 -11.30
C SER A 300 9.74 0.27 -10.10
N TYR A 301 8.54 0.45 -9.54
CA TYR A 301 8.05 -0.24 -8.36
C TYR A 301 6.87 -1.13 -8.73
N LEU A 302 6.80 -2.31 -8.11
CA LEU A 302 5.70 -3.26 -8.22
C LEU A 302 5.30 -3.70 -6.81
N ILE A 303 4.01 -3.71 -6.51
CA ILE A 303 3.46 -4.34 -5.31
C ILE A 303 2.84 -5.67 -5.71
N THR A 304 3.19 -6.71 -4.97
CA THR A 304 2.59 -8.04 -5.08
C THR A 304 1.87 -8.41 -3.80
N TYR A 305 0.90 -9.30 -3.91
CA TYR A 305 0.12 -9.84 -2.80
C TYR A 305 0.21 -11.37 -2.77
N ASP A 306 0.75 -11.91 -1.68
CA ASP A 306 0.80 -13.33 -1.36
C ASP A 306 -0.17 -13.60 -0.21
N GLU A 307 -1.19 -14.43 -0.46
CA GLU A 307 -2.19 -14.80 0.55
C GLU A 307 -1.58 -15.63 1.70
N LEU A 308 -0.46 -16.30 1.44
CA LEU A 308 0.19 -17.25 2.34
C LEU A 308 1.39 -16.66 3.08
N ASP A 309 1.75 -15.40 2.84
CA ASP A 309 2.77 -14.71 3.61
C ASP A 309 2.19 -14.32 4.99
N PRO A 310 2.76 -14.82 6.10
CA PRO A 310 2.20 -14.62 7.44
C PRO A 310 2.41 -13.21 8.00
N LEU A 311 3.30 -12.39 7.41
CA LEU A 311 3.68 -11.09 7.96
C LEU A 311 2.76 -9.96 7.48
N SER A 312 2.92 -9.54 6.23
CA SER A 312 2.21 -8.36 5.69
C SER A 312 1.35 -8.69 4.48
N LYS A 313 1.46 -9.91 3.92
CA LYS A 313 0.87 -10.35 2.64
C LYS A 313 1.33 -9.56 1.41
N TYR A 314 1.72 -8.31 1.58
CA TYR A 314 2.19 -7.41 0.53
C TYR A 314 3.71 -7.36 0.50
N ARG A 315 4.27 -7.41 -0.71
CA ARG A 315 5.70 -7.22 -0.94
C ARG A 315 5.92 -6.16 -1.97
N CYS A 316 6.87 -5.26 -1.70
CA CYS A 316 7.30 -4.29 -2.68
C CYS A 316 8.52 -4.81 -3.44
N TRP A 317 8.55 -4.52 -4.75
CA TRP A 317 9.60 -4.90 -5.67
C TRP A 317 10.12 -3.67 -6.39
N VAL A 318 11.43 -3.59 -6.57
CA VAL A 318 12.07 -2.68 -7.52
C VAL A 318 12.50 -3.49 -8.72
N TYR A 319 12.13 -3.09 -9.93
CA TYR A 319 12.46 -3.84 -11.13
C TYR A 319 13.01 -2.96 -12.24
N GLN A 320 13.84 -3.54 -13.09
CA GLN A 320 14.41 -2.89 -14.27
C GLN A 320 14.74 -3.93 -15.33
N ARG A 321 14.52 -3.58 -16.59
CA ARG A 321 15.02 -4.36 -17.73
C ARG A 321 16.49 -4.03 -17.96
N ALA A 322 17.34 -5.06 -17.93
CA ALA A 322 18.77 -4.93 -18.19
C ALA A 322 19.09 -5.11 -19.68
N ASP A 323 18.55 -6.17 -20.29
CA ASP A 323 18.70 -6.48 -21.71
C ASP A 323 17.33 -6.88 -22.31
N LEU A 324 17.28 -7.24 -23.60
CA LEU A 324 16.04 -7.71 -24.22
C LEU A 324 15.45 -8.94 -23.49
N ASN A 325 16.31 -9.84 -23.02
CA ASN A 325 15.90 -11.12 -22.43
C ASN A 325 16.27 -11.22 -20.93
N ARG A 326 16.68 -10.10 -20.31
CA ARG A 326 17.13 -10.06 -18.91
C ARG A 326 16.42 -8.98 -18.12
N VAL A 327 15.89 -9.37 -16.97
CA VAL A 327 15.18 -8.49 -16.03
C VAL A 327 15.77 -8.68 -14.64
N LEU A 328 15.99 -7.57 -13.95
CA LEU A 328 16.51 -7.53 -12.59
C LEU A 328 15.41 -7.08 -11.66
N MET A 329 15.25 -7.77 -10.53
CA MET A 329 14.26 -7.42 -9.52
C MET A 329 14.85 -7.56 -8.12
N SER A 330 14.46 -6.66 -7.21
CA SER A 330 14.78 -6.73 -5.80
C SER A 330 13.50 -6.65 -4.99
N GLN A 331 13.30 -7.59 -4.06
CA GLN A 331 12.18 -7.63 -3.14
C GLN A 331 12.53 -6.90 -1.83
N ALA A 332 11.57 -6.14 -1.31
CA ALA A 332 11.68 -5.45 -0.03
C ALA A 332 11.30 -6.34 1.16
N ILE A 333 11.71 -5.93 2.36
CA ILE A 333 11.37 -6.60 3.63
C ILE A 333 9.87 -6.54 3.96
N GLY A 334 9.17 -5.56 3.43
CA GLY A 334 7.76 -5.36 3.73
C GLY A 334 6.95 -4.81 2.54
N PRO A 335 5.80 -4.20 2.83
CA PRO A 335 4.87 -3.73 1.81
C PRO A 335 5.28 -2.41 1.15
N PHE A 336 6.40 -1.82 1.57
CA PHE A 336 6.98 -0.63 0.98
C PHE A 336 8.45 -0.88 0.60
N CYS A 337 8.88 -0.26 -0.50
CA CYS A 337 10.29 -0.24 -0.89
C CYS A 337 10.99 0.98 -0.30
N ASP A 338 12.18 0.77 0.28
CA ASP A 338 13.02 1.84 0.79
C ASP A 338 13.51 2.76 -0.35
N LEU A 339 13.88 4.00 0.00
CA LEU A 339 14.51 4.95 -0.92
C LEU A 339 15.90 4.47 -1.41
N ARG A 340 16.63 3.75 -0.55
CA ARG A 340 17.97 3.23 -0.84
C ARG A 340 17.96 1.97 -1.69
N GLN A 341 16.85 1.23 -1.68
CA GLN A 341 16.72 -0.01 -2.43
C GLN A 341 16.84 0.21 -3.95
N ASP A 342 17.73 -0.55 -4.58
CA ASP A 342 17.92 -0.65 -6.02
C ASP A 342 17.66 -2.08 -6.50
N VAL A 343 17.68 -2.32 -7.82
CA VAL A 343 17.42 -3.66 -8.39
C VAL A 343 18.45 -4.72 -8.02
N TYR A 344 19.64 -4.30 -7.59
CA TYR A 344 20.70 -5.18 -7.10
C TYR A 344 20.70 -5.32 -5.58
N SER A 345 19.86 -4.57 -4.86
CA SER A 345 19.83 -4.59 -3.40
C SER A 345 19.31 -5.93 -2.88
N TRP A 346 20.05 -6.50 -1.94
CA TRP A 346 19.81 -7.84 -1.42
C TRP A 346 19.88 -7.93 0.11
N ASN A 347 20.22 -6.83 0.78
CA ASN A 347 20.44 -6.76 2.23
C ASN A 347 19.40 -5.92 2.95
N TYR A 348 19.13 -6.28 4.21
CA TYR A 348 18.22 -5.52 5.06
C TYR A 348 18.65 -4.07 5.29
N THR A 349 19.96 -3.78 5.25
CA THR A 349 20.53 -2.43 5.43
C THR A 349 20.11 -1.46 4.33
N GLU A 350 19.79 -1.99 3.15
CA GLU A 350 19.28 -1.25 1.99
C GLU A 350 17.75 -1.33 1.88
N GLY A 351 17.08 -2.07 2.79
CA GLY A 351 15.64 -2.29 2.79
C GLY A 351 15.17 -3.48 1.93
N ALA A 352 16.09 -4.31 1.45
CA ALA A 352 15.81 -5.46 0.58
C ALA A 352 15.98 -6.80 1.32
N THR A 353 15.33 -7.85 0.81
CA THR A 353 15.47 -9.24 1.29
C THR A 353 16.22 -10.11 0.30
N VAL A 354 15.89 -9.97 -0.98
CA VAL A 354 16.44 -10.79 -2.06
C VAL A 354 16.46 -9.99 -3.37
N ALA A 355 17.57 -10.11 -4.09
CA ALA A 355 17.68 -9.70 -5.48
C ALA A 355 17.67 -10.95 -6.36
N ILE A 356 16.88 -10.89 -7.42
CA ILE A 356 16.80 -11.91 -8.45
C ILE A 356 17.23 -11.33 -9.79
N GLU A 357 18.09 -12.07 -10.48
CA GLU A 357 18.50 -11.80 -11.85
C GLU A 357 17.88 -12.85 -12.74
N MET A 358 16.98 -12.42 -13.62
CA MET A 358 16.11 -13.27 -14.40
C MET A 358 16.51 -13.25 -15.87
N GLN A 359 16.66 -14.43 -16.46
CA GLN A 359 17.00 -14.66 -17.86
C GLN A 359 15.89 -15.48 -18.51
N GLU A 360 15.34 -14.98 -19.61
CA GLU A 360 14.27 -15.67 -20.36
C GLU A 360 14.75 -17.04 -20.87
N TYR A 361 13.89 -18.07 -20.77
CA TYR A 361 14.14 -19.40 -21.30
C TYR A 361 12.92 -20.07 -21.95
N GLU A 362 11.94 -19.28 -22.42
CA GLU A 362 10.71 -19.80 -23.01
C GLU A 362 10.98 -20.85 -24.11
N ARG A 363 10.29 -21.99 -24.02
CA ARG A 363 10.33 -23.04 -25.05
C ARG A 363 9.25 -22.79 -26.09
N GLU A 364 9.44 -23.29 -27.31
CA GLU A 364 8.49 -23.13 -28.43
C GLU A 364 7.03 -23.53 -28.11
N ARG A 365 6.81 -24.40 -27.11
CA ARG A 365 5.48 -24.88 -26.70
C ARG A 365 4.94 -24.28 -25.40
N ASP A 366 5.70 -23.43 -24.69
CA ASP A 366 5.31 -22.96 -23.35
C ASP A 366 4.27 -21.81 -23.38
N GLN A 367 3.98 -21.22 -24.55
CA GLN A 367 2.92 -20.20 -24.77
C GLN A 367 2.86 -19.11 -23.69
N CYS A 368 4.01 -18.49 -23.39
CA CYS A 368 4.16 -17.53 -22.31
C CYS A 368 4.82 -16.23 -22.82
N PRO A 369 4.07 -15.37 -23.52
CA PRO A 369 4.65 -14.23 -24.20
C PRO A 369 5.26 -13.23 -23.22
N MET A 370 6.46 -12.77 -23.53
CA MET A 370 7.11 -11.72 -22.74
C MET A 370 6.32 -10.41 -22.75
N HIS A 371 6.22 -9.79 -21.59
CA HIS A 371 5.68 -8.45 -21.41
C HIS A 371 6.56 -7.64 -20.46
N PHE A 372 6.80 -6.38 -20.81
CA PHE A 372 7.52 -5.45 -19.95
C PHE A 372 6.87 -4.06 -20.01
N ASP A 373 6.44 -3.55 -18.87
CA ASP A 373 6.00 -2.16 -18.66
C ASP A 373 6.85 -1.55 -17.54
N ASP A 374 7.38 -0.35 -17.75
CA ASP A 374 8.22 0.34 -16.76
C ASP A 374 7.41 1.17 -15.75
N GLY A 375 6.09 1.23 -15.88
CA GLY A 375 5.20 1.96 -14.98
C GLY A 375 5.23 3.47 -15.14
N SER A 376 5.76 4.02 -16.24
CA SER A 376 5.81 5.47 -16.49
C SER A 376 4.41 6.10 -16.54
N ASN A 377 3.40 5.38 -17.02
CA ASN A 377 2.01 5.83 -17.02
C ASN A 377 1.06 4.71 -16.54
N PRO A 378 0.82 4.60 -15.21
CA PRO A 378 0.01 3.54 -14.64
C PRO A 378 -1.51 3.74 -14.80
N TRP A 379 -1.97 4.85 -15.40
CA TRP A 379 -3.40 5.12 -15.63
C TRP A 379 -3.88 4.67 -17.01
N LEU A 380 -2.98 4.15 -17.83
CA LEU A 380 -3.29 3.73 -19.20
C LEU A 380 -3.82 2.29 -19.16
N ASN A 381 -5.13 2.12 -19.38
CA ASN A 381 -5.77 0.80 -19.43
C ASN A 381 -5.37 0.08 -20.72
N ARG A 382 -4.30 -0.72 -20.68
CA ARG A 382 -3.81 -1.54 -21.81
C ARG A 382 -4.37 -2.96 -21.81
N GLU A 383 -5.54 -3.18 -21.23
CA GLU A 383 -6.02 -4.55 -20.97
C GLU A 383 -6.19 -5.38 -22.24
N ASN A 384 -6.24 -4.80 -23.45
CA ASN A 384 -6.33 -5.52 -24.72
C ASN A 384 -5.69 -4.77 -25.92
N GLU A 385 -4.44 -4.28 -25.82
CA GLU A 385 -3.75 -3.80 -27.03
C GLU A 385 -3.22 -4.95 -27.87
N ILE A 386 -3.81 -5.17 -29.06
CA ILE A 386 -3.19 -5.93 -30.13
C ILE A 386 -1.95 -5.14 -30.56
N GLN A 387 -0.76 -5.65 -30.27
CA GLN A 387 0.47 -5.09 -30.82
C GLN A 387 0.52 -5.36 -32.32
N ILE A 388 0.09 -4.39 -33.11
CA ILE A 388 0.23 -4.43 -34.56
C ILE A 388 1.68 -4.09 -34.88
N PHE A 389 2.48 -5.11 -35.19
CA PHE A 389 3.80 -4.92 -35.76
C PHE A 389 3.65 -4.43 -37.19
N ASP A 390 3.87 -3.14 -37.40
CA ASP A 390 3.91 -2.57 -38.74
C ASP A 390 5.26 -2.91 -39.37
N PHE A 391 5.31 -4.05 -40.06
CA PHE A 391 6.47 -4.41 -40.86
C PHE A 391 6.46 -3.55 -42.11
N GLY A 392 7.08 -2.37 -41.99
CA GLY A 392 7.37 -1.50 -43.12
C GLY A 392 8.22 -2.26 -44.12
N TYR A 393 7.58 -2.90 -45.10
CA TYR A 393 8.23 -3.25 -46.35
C TYR A 393 8.70 -1.94 -46.95
N PHE A 394 9.99 -1.66 -46.85
CA PHE A 394 10.68 -0.73 -47.73
C PHE A 394 10.54 -1.25 -49.16
N TYR A 395 9.38 -1.01 -49.78
CA TYR A 395 9.35 -0.85 -51.21
C TYR A 395 10.20 0.37 -51.48
N SER A 396 11.39 0.14 -52.03
CA SER A 396 12.10 1.12 -52.81
C SER A 396 11.22 1.49 -54.02
N SER A 397 10.17 2.27 -53.80
CA SER A 397 9.57 3.06 -54.85
C SER A 397 10.58 4.14 -55.16
N GLY A 398 11.29 3.94 -56.27
CA GLY A 398 12.25 4.89 -56.78
C GLY A 398 11.65 6.29 -56.75
N ARG A 399 12.39 7.20 -56.12
CA ARG A 399 12.25 8.65 -56.33
C ARG A 399 12.35 8.91 -57.84
N SER A 400 11.21 8.90 -58.51
CA SER A 400 11.06 9.66 -59.74
C SER A 400 10.67 11.07 -59.30
N ASN A 401 11.61 11.99 -59.45
CA ASN A 401 11.40 13.42 -59.34
C ASN A 401 10.32 13.84 -60.36
N SER A 402 9.06 13.91 -59.95
CA SER A 402 8.06 14.73 -60.64
C SER A 402 8.16 16.14 -60.08
N PHE A 403 9.06 16.88 -60.73
CA PHE A 403 9.22 18.32 -60.69
C PHE A 403 7.89 19.06 -60.73
N ASN A 404 7.82 20.14 -59.96
CA ASN A 404 6.82 21.19 -60.00
C ASN A 404 6.44 21.59 -61.43
N ILE A 405 5.20 21.35 -61.84
CA ILE A 405 4.55 22.01 -62.98
C ILE A 405 3.41 22.87 -62.43
N ILE A 406 3.76 24.03 -61.85
CA ILE A 406 2.81 25.13 -61.54
C ILE A 406 3.38 26.48 -62.03
N LEU A 407 4.31 26.48 -62.99
CA LEU A 407 4.95 27.72 -63.50
C LEU A 407 4.92 27.90 -65.02
N SER A 408 3.87 27.42 -65.70
CA SER A 408 3.71 27.61 -67.16
C SER A 408 2.34 28.20 -67.59
N LEU A 409 1.47 28.60 -66.66
CA LEU A 409 0.20 29.26 -66.98
C LEU A 409 0.19 30.80 -66.81
N LEU A 410 1.30 31.41 -66.42
CA LEU A 410 1.43 32.87 -66.25
C LEU A 410 2.29 33.59 -67.31
N VAL A 411 2.75 32.88 -68.34
CA VAL A 411 3.58 33.47 -69.43
C VAL A 411 2.84 33.52 -70.78
N ILE A 412 1.63 32.96 -70.90
CA ILE A 412 0.85 33.00 -72.16
C ILE A 412 -0.20 34.14 -72.17
N SER A 413 -0.39 34.86 -71.07
CA SER A 413 -1.30 36.02 -70.99
C SER A 413 -0.66 37.39 -71.19
N ILE A 414 0.63 37.48 -71.55
CA ILE A 414 1.34 38.76 -71.81
C ILE A 414 1.79 38.92 -73.28
N GLN A 415 1.50 37.98 -74.18
CA GLN A 415 1.81 38.10 -75.62
C GLN A 415 0.61 38.33 -76.56
N VAL A 416 -0.56 38.68 -76.02
CA VAL A 416 -1.74 39.08 -76.84
C VAL A 416 -2.04 40.59 -76.75
N TYR A 417 -1.19 41.37 -76.08
CA TYR A 417 -1.26 42.84 -76.07
C TYR A 417 -0.05 43.49 -76.76
N LEU A 418 0.31 43.02 -77.96
CA LEU A 418 1.07 43.77 -78.96
C LEU A 418 0.91 43.05 -80.31
N PHE A 419 0.28 43.74 -81.28
CA PHE A 419 -0.06 43.33 -82.65
C PHE A 419 -1.43 42.66 -82.90
N SER A 420 -2.51 43.34 -82.58
CA SER A 420 -3.50 43.90 -83.55
C SER A 420 -4.66 44.54 -82.81
#